data_AF-A0A7J4NQV0-F1
#
_entry.id   AF-A0A7J4NQV0-F1
#
_cell.length_a   1.000
_cell.length_b   1.000
_cell.length_c   1.000
_cell.angle_alpha   90.00
_cell.angle_beta   90.00
_cell.angle_gamma   90.00
#
_symmetry.space_group_name_H-M   'P 1'
#
loop_
_entity.id
_entity.type
_entity.pdbx_description
1 polymer ?
#
loop_
_entity_poly.entity_id
_entity_poly.type
_entity_poly.pdbx_seq_one_letter_code
_entity_poly.pdbx_strand_id
1 'polypeptide(L)'
;MDQSGAFCIVCASPPPLTTERLCEDCFRKRNHLSDLPERIQQTRCPSCLKIQIEGRFSRVSEEDLMQQRVVEALRVHPEATDIEMDLHAEPIDDRATRLKLELKGIIQGFTFESLHETLLQTSNGVCLPCTRKAGAYFEGTMQLRSAGRRLDEGEIANLRASLDTMLEEIGDEPMFFITNEGPVKGGWDMQVGSKAMARMWAKRLVASHGGRIKETSSVVGHKDGVDVTRLTVLYRKPAYALGDVIGFDGRKWRVDTWTKDGPILKALDNLERTGTTWRSLEKCTVLSRMQEHHIVEILRKDDSAFDFMDPHDYSMRTIGNPYDMDADAISVRICLIDGEWESLPRVRVDGV
;
A
#
# COMPACT_ATOMS: atom_id res chain seq x y z
N MET A 1 -54.85 10.68 41.34
CA MET A 1 -54.68 11.69 42.41
C MET A 1 -55.10 13.02 41.84
N ASP A 2 -56.03 13.66 42.53
CA ASP A 2 -56.68 14.92 42.19
C ASP A 2 -55.63 16.05 42.01
N GLN A 3 -55.62 16.70 40.83
CA GLN A 3 -54.73 17.83 40.51
C GLN A 3 -55.32 19.18 40.98
N SER A 4 -56.12 19.19 42.04
CA SER A 4 -56.73 20.40 42.62
C SER A 4 -55.68 21.25 43.36
N GLY A 5 -54.84 21.97 42.60
CA GLY A 5 -53.91 22.98 43.13
C GLY A 5 -52.53 23.03 42.46
N ALA A 6 -52.25 22.21 41.45
CA ALA A 6 -51.00 22.32 40.70
C ALA A 6 -51.06 23.50 39.72
N PHE A 7 -50.09 24.41 39.77
CA PHE A 7 -49.97 25.55 38.86
C PHE A 7 -48.50 25.75 38.44
N CYS A 8 -48.29 26.38 37.29
CA CYS A 8 -46.98 26.74 36.80
C CYS A 8 -46.28 27.69 37.78
N ILE A 9 -45.08 27.34 38.26
CA ILE A 9 -44.36 28.15 39.24
C ILE A 9 -43.89 29.52 38.72
N VAL A 10 -43.96 29.75 37.39
CA VAL A 10 -43.54 31.01 36.75
C VAL A 10 -44.74 31.91 36.42
N CYS A 11 -45.84 31.36 35.89
CA CYS A 11 -46.97 32.15 35.38
C CYS A 11 -48.33 31.77 35.98
N ALA A 12 -48.37 30.83 36.94
CA ALA A 12 -49.58 30.31 37.59
C ALA A 12 -50.61 29.63 36.67
N SER A 13 -50.25 29.30 35.42
CA SER A 13 -51.12 28.53 34.52
C SER A 13 -51.47 27.16 35.11
N PRO A 14 -52.71 26.66 34.88
CA PRO A 14 -53.14 25.34 35.35
C PRO A 14 -52.42 24.21 34.58
N PRO A 15 -52.61 22.94 34.99
CA PRO A 15 -52.04 21.79 34.28
C PRO A 15 -52.56 21.66 32.84
N PRO A 16 -51.84 20.93 31.96
CA PRO A 16 -50.70 20.05 32.24
C PRO A 16 -49.39 20.80 32.55
N LEU A 17 -48.56 20.23 33.44
CA LEU A 17 -47.25 20.76 33.82
C LEU A 17 -46.15 19.72 33.58
N THR A 18 -44.95 20.20 33.29
CA THR A 18 -43.73 19.38 33.22
C THR A 18 -43.32 18.86 34.60
N THR A 19 -42.31 17.98 34.67
CA THR A 19 -41.81 17.47 35.95
C THR A 19 -41.27 18.58 36.87
N GLU A 20 -40.82 19.70 36.28
CA GLU A 20 -40.37 20.91 36.96
C GLU A 20 -41.51 21.86 37.39
N ARG A 21 -42.77 21.45 37.23
CA ARG A 21 -43.97 22.28 37.46
C ARG A 21 -44.01 23.55 36.61
N LEU A 22 -43.61 23.44 35.34
CA LEU A 22 -43.74 24.51 34.35
C LEU A 22 -44.86 24.17 33.36
N CYS A 23 -45.63 25.16 32.93
CA CYS A 23 -46.45 24.99 31.72
C CYS A 23 -45.53 24.93 30.49
N GLU A 24 -46.03 24.43 29.36
CA GLU A 24 -45.26 24.28 28.13
C GLU A 24 -44.55 25.58 27.71
N ASP A 25 -45.25 26.72 27.72
CA ASP A 25 -44.66 28.02 27.34
C ASP A 25 -43.47 28.42 28.22
N CYS A 26 -43.59 28.22 29.53
CA CYS A 26 -42.52 28.53 30.47
C CYS A 26 -41.37 27.54 30.38
N PHE A 27 -41.67 26.28 30.07
CA PHE A 27 -40.68 25.23 29.84
C PHE A 27 -39.85 25.52 28.58
N ARG A 28 -40.52 25.86 27.47
CA ARG A 28 -39.87 26.22 26.20
C ARG A 28 -39.02 27.47 26.25
N LYS A 29 -39.34 28.42 27.14
CA LYS A 29 -38.51 29.63 27.37
C LYS A 29 -37.25 29.35 28.17
N ARG A 30 -37.22 28.26 28.95
CA ARG A 30 -36.09 27.90 29.80
C ARG A 30 -35.19 26.82 29.20
N ASN A 31 -35.73 26.00 28.33
CA ASN A 31 -35.03 24.89 27.72
C ASN A 31 -34.94 25.07 26.21
N HIS A 32 -33.78 24.77 25.66
CA HIS A 32 -33.51 24.68 24.24
C HIS A 32 -32.97 23.28 23.94
N LEU A 33 -33.20 22.80 22.72
CA LEU A 33 -32.84 21.43 22.36
C LEU A 33 -31.32 21.25 22.29
N SER A 34 -30.60 22.25 21.81
CA SER A 34 -29.16 22.13 21.56
C SER A 34 -28.44 23.47 21.44
N ASP A 35 -27.15 23.44 21.69
CA ASP A 35 -26.20 24.54 21.45
C ASP A 35 -25.13 24.10 20.45
N LEU A 36 -24.84 24.96 19.48
CA LEU A 36 -23.72 24.80 18.55
C LEU A 36 -22.94 26.13 18.50
N PRO A 37 -21.60 26.10 18.58
CA PRO A 37 -20.81 27.32 18.47
C PRO A 37 -20.94 27.93 17.06
N GLU A 38 -20.92 29.26 16.96
CA GLU A 38 -20.96 29.98 15.68
C GLU A 38 -19.78 29.65 14.75
N ARG A 39 -18.69 29.13 15.32
CA ARG A 39 -17.48 28.74 14.59
C ARG A 39 -16.92 27.42 15.09
N ILE A 40 -16.60 26.54 14.15
CA ILE A 40 -15.87 25.31 14.40
C ILE A 40 -14.51 25.43 13.73
N GLN A 41 -13.44 25.24 14.50
CA GLN A 41 -12.08 25.29 13.96
C GLN A 41 -11.59 23.88 13.61
N GLN A 42 -11.06 23.72 12.40
CA GLN A 42 -10.35 22.52 11.98
C GLN A 42 -8.95 22.86 11.46
N THR A 43 -8.09 21.84 11.39
CA THR A 43 -6.71 21.96 10.93
C THR A 43 -6.47 21.00 9.77
N ARG A 44 -5.93 21.51 8.67
CA ARG A 44 -5.57 20.73 7.48
C ARG A 44 -4.08 20.85 7.20
N CYS A 45 -3.45 19.75 6.81
CA CYS A 45 -2.07 19.77 6.35
C CYS A 45 -2.02 20.34 4.92
N PRO A 46 -1.32 21.47 4.67
CA PRO A 46 -1.24 22.04 3.34
C PRO A 46 -0.46 21.17 2.35
N SER A 47 0.36 20.22 2.84
CA SER A 47 1.23 19.39 2.01
C SER A 47 0.58 18.07 1.56
N CYS A 48 -0.33 17.50 2.36
CA CYS A 48 -0.96 16.20 2.03
C CYS A 48 -2.49 16.22 2.17
N LEU A 49 -3.08 17.37 2.50
CA LEU A 49 -4.51 17.64 2.63
C LEU A 49 -5.25 16.83 3.70
N LYS A 50 -4.55 15.99 4.48
CA LYS A 50 -5.10 15.31 5.64
C LYS A 50 -5.59 16.30 6.69
N ILE A 51 -6.63 15.92 7.42
CA ILE A 51 -7.28 16.75 8.42
C ILE A 51 -7.03 16.17 9.81
N GLN A 52 -6.85 17.04 10.80
CA GLN A 52 -6.57 16.65 12.17
C GLN A 52 -7.86 16.24 12.90
N ILE A 53 -8.01 14.96 13.22
CA ILE A 53 -9.12 14.37 13.96
C ILE A 53 -8.54 13.73 15.22
N GLU A 54 -9.07 14.08 16.40
CA GLU A 54 -8.62 13.55 17.70
C GLU A 54 -7.09 13.56 17.89
N GLY A 55 -6.45 14.63 17.40
CA GLY A 55 -4.99 14.80 17.47
C GLY A 55 -4.17 14.07 16.40
N ARG A 56 -4.80 13.30 15.49
CA ARG A 56 -4.13 12.59 14.38
C ARG A 56 -4.55 13.15 13.03
N PHE A 57 -3.65 13.12 12.04
CA PHE A 57 -3.96 13.55 10.68
C PHE A 57 -4.38 12.38 9.82
N SER A 58 -5.61 12.39 9.34
CA SER A 58 -6.21 11.29 8.57
C SER A 58 -6.88 11.80 7.30
N ARG A 59 -7.07 10.91 6.32
CA ARG A 59 -7.97 11.15 5.19
C ARG A 59 -9.39 10.79 5.61
N VAL A 60 -10.32 11.70 5.38
CA VAL A 60 -11.75 11.51 5.63
C VAL A 60 -12.48 12.13 4.44
N SER A 61 -13.62 11.53 4.06
CA SER A 61 -14.47 12.10 3.01
C SER A 61 -15.01 13.46 3.46
N GLU A 62 -15.40 14.33 2.53
CA GLU A 62 -15.94 15.63 2.92
C GLU A 62 -17.26 15.49 3.70
N GLU A 63 -18.12 14.55 3.31
CA GLU A 63 -19.41 14.31 3.97
C GLU A 63 -19.23 13.83 5.40
N ASP A 64 -18.42 12.79 5.62
CA ASP A 64 -18.13 12.25 6.95
C ASP A 64 -17.46 13.31 7.84
N LEU A 65 -16.59 14.14 7.25
CA LEU A 65 -15.89 15.20 7.96
C LEU A 65 -16.87 16.23 8.52
N MET A 66 -17.81 16.74 7.72
CA MET A 66 -18.74 17.78 8.17
C MET A 66 -19.62 17.26 9.30
N GLN A 67 -20.20 16.06 9.10
CA GLN A 67 -21.02 15.42 10.12
C GLN A 67 -20.24 15.20 11.42
N GLN A 68 -19.02 14.68 11.31
CA GLN A 68 -18.17 14.45 12.47
C GLN A 68 -17.89 15.76 13.24
N ARG A 69 -17.59 16.87 12.54
CA ARG A 69 -17.32 18.17 13.18
C ARG A 69 -18.52 18.73 13.91
N VAL A 70 -19.70 18.60 13.32
CA VAL A 70 -20.94 19.01 13.96
C VAL A 70 -21.18 18.18 15.21
N VAL A 71 -21.08 16.85 15.12
CA VAL A 71 -21.29 15.95 16.27
C VAL A 71 -20.28 16.21 17.40
N GLU A 72 -19.01 16.48 17.08
CA GLU A 72 -17.98 16.82 18.08
C GLU A 72 -18.26 18.15 18.81
N ALA A 73 -18.89 19.12 18.13
CA ALA A 73 -19.14 20.46 18.65
C ALA A 73 -20.54 20.64 19.28
N LEU A 74 -21.51 19.85 18.84
CA LEU A 74 -22.92 19.95 19.22
C LEU A 74 -23.12 19.50 20.67
N ARG A 75 -23.83 20.33 21.45
CA ARG A 75 -24.31 19.97 22.78
C ARG A 75 -25.81 19.83 22.72
N VAL A 76 -26.32 18.62 22.94
CA VAL A 76 -27.77 18.35 22.98
C VAL A 76 -28.24 18.32 24.42
N HIS A 77 -29.48 18.74 24.67
CA HIS A 77 -30.12 18.70 25.98
C HIS A 77 -30.06 17.27 26.57
N PRO A 78 -29.67 17.07 27.84
CA PRO A 78 -29.43 15.75 28.41
C PRO A 78 -30.65 14.82 28.42
N GLU A 79 -31.86 15.38 28.52
CA GLU A 79 -33.12 14.63 28.50
C GLU A 79 -33.75 14.51 27.11
N ALA A 80 -33.08 14.99 26.06
CA ALA A 80 -33.61 14.88 24.70
C ALA A 80 -33.59 13.43 24.21
N THR A 81 -34.70 13.01 23.63
CA THR A 81 -34.88 11.71 22.97
C THR A 81 -35.39 11.91 21.55
N ASP A 82 -35.30 10.86 20.71
CA ASP A 82 -35.82 10.88 19.34
C ASP A 82 -35.25 12.04 18.51
N ILE A 83 -33.90 12.11 18.51
CA ILE A 83 -33.17 13.22 17.88
C ILE A 83 -33.03 12.93 16.39
N GLU A 84 -33.61 13.80 15.57
CA GLU A 84 -33.39 13.85 14.13
C GLU A 84 -32.47 15.04 13.81
N MET A 85 -31.52 14.81 12.90
CA MET A 85 -30.52 15.79 12.51
C MET A 85 -30.41 15.83 11.00
N ASP A 86 -30.57 17.01 10.42
CA ASP A 86 -30.31 17.28 9.01
C ASP A 86 -29.21 18.33 8.87
N LEU A 87 -28.19 18.03 8.07
CA LEU A 87 -26.99 18.85 7.92
C LEU A 87 -26.80 19.23 6.46
N HIS A 88 -26.80 20.53 6.20
CA HIS A 88 -26.48 21.08 4.89
C HIS A 88 -25.16 21.85 4.94
N ALA A 89 -24.22 21.49 4.06
CA ALA A 89 -22.92 22.14 3.93
C ALA A 89 -22.85 22.98 2.66
N GLU A 90 -22.54 24.27 2.81
CA GLU A 90 -22.43 25.26 1.74
C GLU A 90 -20.97 25.78 1.71
N PRO A 91 -20.13 25.29 0.77
CA PRO A 91 -18.75 25.77 0.63
C PRO A 91 -18.74 27.27 0.26
N ILE A 92 -17.95 28.07 0.98
CA ILE A 92 -17.75 29.49 0.68
C ILE A 92 -16.44 29.66 -0.10
N ASP A 93 -15.36 29.06 0.40
CA ASP A 93 -14.03 29.06 -0.21
C ASP A 93 -13.22 27.81 0.18
N ASP A 94 -11.90 27.80 -0.09
CA ASP A 94 -11.02 26.66 0.18
C ASP A 94 -10.78 26.37 1.67
N ARG A 95 -11.20 27.29 2.55
CA ARG A 95 -10.96 27.28 3.99
C ARG A 95 -12.22 27.46 4.82
N ALA A 96 -13.33 27.88 4.24
CA ALA A 96 -14.56 28.16 4.93
C ALA A 96 -15.75 27.42 4.31
N THR A 97 -16.48 26.71 5.17
CA THR A 97 -17.76 26.07 4.82
C THR A 97 -18.81 26.53 5.81
N ARG A 98 -19.96 26.99 5.31
CA ARG A 98 -21.12 27.29 6.16
C ARG A 98 -21.90 26.00 6.36
N LEU A 99 -22.21 25.70 7.61
CA LEU A 99 -23.00 24.53 7.99
C LEU A 99 -24.33 25.01 8.55
N LYS A 100 -25.42 24.53 7.96
CA LYS A 100 -26.79 24.75 8.45
C LYS A 100 -27.28 23.42 9.02
N LEU A 101 -27.66 23.45 10.29
CA LEU A 101 -28.05 22.27 11.05
C LEU A 101 -29.48 22.44 11.53
N GLU A 102 -30.34 21.52 11.14
CA GLU A 102 -31.70 21.41 11.65
C GLU A 102 -31.76 20.22 12.61
N LEU A 103 -32.21 20.47 13.83
CA LEU A 103 -32.38 19.46 14.87
C LEU A 103 -33.82 19.43 15.32
N LYS A 104 -34.37 18.22 15.43
CA LYS A 104 -35.66 17.96 16.07
C LYS A 104 -35.47 16.93 17.17
N GLY A 105 -36.20 17.08 18.25
CA GLY A 105 -36.11 16.14 19.36
C GLY A 105 -37.23 16.36 20.38
N ILE A 106 -37.37 15.41 21.29
CA ILE A 106 -38.43 15.43 22.31
C ILE A 106 -37.79 15.62 23.68
N ILE A 107 -38.27 16.60 24.44
CA ILE A 107 -37.90 16.82 25.84
C ILE A 107 -39.17 16.79 26.68
N GLN A 108 -39.26 15.84 27.63
CA GLN A 108 -40.42 15.62 28.50
C GLN A 108 -41.76 15.55 27.73
N GLY A 109 -41.76 14.94 26.54
CA GLY A 109 -42.95 14.75 25.71
C GLY A 109 -43.29 15.92 24.77
N PHE A 110 -42.54 17.02 24.82
CA PHE A 110 -42.71 18.15 23.92
C PHE A 110 -41.68 18.10 22.79
N THR A 111 -42.12 18.30 21.55
CA THR A 111 -41.22 18.45 20.40
C THR A 111 -40.54 19.81 20.43
N PHE A 112 -39.21 19.83 20.36
CA PHE A 112 -38.38 21.00 20.17
C PHE A 112 -37.71 20.95 18.80
N GLU A 113 -37.51 22.13 18.22
CA GLU A 113 -36.73 22.32 17.02
C GLU A 113 -35.59 23.30 17.31
N SER A 114 -34.45 23.12 16.66
CA SER A 114 -33.32 24.06 16.73
C SER A 114 -32.67 24.20 15.36
N LEU A 115 -32.43 25.44 14.99
CA LEU A 115 -31.77 25.81 13.75
C LEU A 115 -30.45 26.47 14.12
N HIS A 116 -29.34 25.90 13.67
CA HIS A 116 -28.02 26.48 13.86
C HIS A 116 -27.39 26.82 12.51
N GLU A 117 -26.70 27.95 12.47
CA GLU A 117 -25.76 28.29 11.41
C GLU A 117 -24.37 28.43 12.04
N THR A 118 -23.41 27.62 11.57
CA THR A 118 -22.03 27.68 12.03
C THR A 118 -21.06 27.76 10.87
N LEU A 119 -19.90 28.38 11.10
CA LEU A 119 -18.82 28.47 10.13
C LEU A 119 -17.71 27.49 10.48
N LEU A 120 -17.49 26.50 9.63
CA LEU A 120 -16.33 25.63 9.72
C LEU A 120 -15.12 26.32 9.06
N GLN A 121 -14.12 26.65 9.87
CA GLN A 121 -12.91 27.34 9.43
C GLN A 121 -11.69 26.41 9.44
N THR A 122 -10.92 26.43 8.36
CA THR A 122 -9.75 25.57 8.17
C THR A 122 -8.46 26.36 8.30
N SER A 123 -7.67 26.03 9.32
CA SER A 123 -6.31 26.53 9.50
C SER A 123 -5.29 25.53 8.96
N ASN A 124 -4.06 26.01 8.74
CA ASN A 124 -2.96 25.17 8.34
C ASN A 124 -2.25 24.59 9.56
N GLY A 125 -2.02 23.28 9.54
CA GLY A 125 -1.13 22.60 10.48
C GLY A 125 -0.43 21.44 9.79
N VAL A 126 0.90 21.43 9.79
CA VAL A 126 1.68 20.42 9.08
C VAL A 126 1.70 19.13 9.89
N CYS A 127 1.28 18.03 9.28
CA CYS A 127 1.29 16.73 9.93
C CYS A 127 2.73 16.23 10.16
N LEU A 128 2.92 15.37 11.18
CA LEU A 128 4.22 14.82 11.53
C LEU A 128 4.98 14.18 10.35
N PRO A 129 4.34 13.37 9.48
CA PRO A 129 4.99 12.85 8.27
C PRO A 129 5.55 13.93 7.34
N CYS A 130 4.76 14.97 7.03
CA CYS A 130 5.18 16.04 6.13
C CYS A 130 6.32 16.86 6.73
N THR A 131 6.25 17.15 8.04
CA THR A 131 7.35 17.80 8.77
C THR A 131 8.63 16.97 8.71
N ARG A 132 8.53 15.66 8.95
CA ARG A 132 9.68 14.73 8.87
C ARG A 132 10.25 14.65 7.46
N LYS A 133 9.40 14.48 6.44
CA LYS A 133 9.83 14.44 5.04
C LYS A 133 10.56 15.71 4.62
N ALA A 134 10.02 16.88 4.98
CA ALA A 134 10.65 18.18 4.70
C ALA A 134 11.98 18.36 5.46
N GLY A 135 12.08 17.81 6.67
CA GLY A 135 13.30 17.82 7.49
C GLY A 135 14.35 16.76 7.13
N ALA A 136 14.27 16.15 5.94
CA ALA A 136 15.16 15.07 5.50
C ALA A 136 15.26 13.89 6.49
N TYR A 137 14.18 13.62 7.23
CA TYR A 137 14.15 12.54 8.22
C TYR A 137 14.03 11.18 7.54
N PHE A 138 14.89 10.24 7.93
CA PHE A 138 14.79 8.84 7.51
C PHE A 138 15.25 7.90 8.62
N GLU A 139 14.67 6.71 8.64
CA GLU A 139 15.04 5.62 9.53
C GLU A 139 15.69 4.44 8.80
N GLY A 140 15.42 4.32 7.49
CA GLY A 140 15.89 3.22 6.65
C GLY A 140 16.63 3.71 5.41
N THR A 141 17.63 2.96 4.99
CA THR A 141 18.29 3.09 3.68
C THR A 141 18.19 1.78 2.93
N MET A 142 17.57 1.82 1.76
CA MET A 142 17.48 0.73 0.81
C MET A 142 18.58 0.89 -0.23
N GLN A 143 19.42 -0.12 -0.40
CA GLN A 143 20.50 -0.13 -1.39
C GLN A 143 20.23 -1.22 -2.40
N LEU A 144 19.98 -0.83 -3.65
CA LEU A 144 19.82 -1.75 -4.76
C LEU A 144 21.17 -1.94 -5.45
N ARG A 145 21.62 -3.19 -5.50
CA ARG A 145 22.85 -3.62 -6.19
C ARG A 145 22.57 -4.86 -7.03
N SER A 146 23.47 -5.17 -7.95
CA SER A 146 23.48 -6.45 -8.68
C SER A 146 24.68 -7.29 -8.26
N ALA A 147 24.57 -8.61 -8.39
CA ALA A 147 25.69 -9.53 -8.28
C ALA A 147 26.46 -9.57 -9.62
N GLY A 148 27.76 -9.26 -9.60
CA GLY A 148 28.65 -9.47 -10.75
C GLY A 148 28.56 -8.45 -11.88
N ARG A 149 27.57 -7.54 -11.88
CA ARG A 149 27.45 -6.46 -12.88
C ARG A 149 26.79 -5.20 -12.32
N ARG A 150 26.65 -4.16 -13.13
CA ARG A 150 25.79 -3.01 -12.83
C ARG A 150 24.35 -3.30 -13.22
N LEU A 151 23.41 -2.76 -12.45
CA LEU A 151 22.01 -2.68 -12.86
C LEU A 151 21.90 -1.61 -13.95
N ASP A 152 21.13 -1.90 -14.99
CA ASP A 152 20.73 -0.88 -15.95
C ASP A 152 19.54 -0.05 -15.43
N GLU A 153 19.22 1.03 -16.13
CA GLU A 153 18.16 1.96 -15.73
C GLU A 153 16.77 1.30 -15.78
N GLY A 154 16.53 0.40 -16.75
CA GLY A 154 15.27 -0.33 -16.88
C GLY A 154 15.03 -1.30 -15.73
N GLU A 155 16.07 -2.01 -15.30
CA GLU A 155 16.03 -2.86 -14.12
C GLU A 155 15.75 -2.05 -12.86
N ILE A 156 16.43 -0.91 -12.66
CA ILE A 156 16.18 -0.03 -11.51
C ILE A 156 14.73 0.47 -11.52
N ALA A 157 14.23 0.92 -12.67
CA ALA A 157 12.86 1.38 -12.82
C ALA A 157 11.85 0.27 -12.49
N ASN A 158 12.08 -0.96 -12.96
CA ASN A 158 11.22 -2.11 -12.65
C ASN A 158 11.22 -2.43 -11.15
N LEU A 159 12.40 -2.50 -10.52
CA LEU A 159 12.50 -2.72 -9.07
C LEU A 159 11.79 -1.60 -8.28
N ARG A 160 11.94 -0.34 -8.71
CA ARG A 160 11.33 0.82 -8.07
C ARG A 160 9.81 0.84 -8.21
N ALA A 161 9.28 0.45 -9.36
CA ALA A 161 7.84 0.35 -9.59
C ALA A 161 7.17 -0.66 -8.63
N SER A 162 7.88 -1.73 -8.24
CA SER A 162 7.37 -2.68 -7.24
C SER A 162 7.14 -2.05 -5.85
N LEU A 163 7.83 -0.93 -5.54
CA LEU A 163 7.56 -0.17 -4.32
C LEU A 163 6.26 0.62 -4.44
N ASP A 164 5.99 1.24 -5.59
CA ASP A 164 4.76 2.01 -5.79
C ASP A 164 3.54 1.09 -5.64
N THR A 165 3.57 -0.08 -6.29
CA THR A 165 2.52 -1.11 -6.10
C THR A 165 2.38 -1.54 -4.64
N MET A 166 3.49 -1.68 -3.91
CA MET A 166 3.44 -2.01 -2.48
C MET A 166 2.80 -0.91 -1.65
N LEU A 167 3.08 0.36 -1.95
CA LEU A 167 2.51 1.49 -1.23
C LEU A 167 1.00 1.64 -1.52
N GLU A 168 0.59 1.39 -2.75
CA GLU A 168 -0.83 1.35 -3.14
C GLU A 168 -1.61 0.25 -2.39
N GLU A 169 -1.05 -0.95 -2.29
CA GLU A 169 -1.66 -2.08 -1.56
C GLU A 169 -1.79 -1.85 -0.05
N ILE A 170 -0.80 -1.19 0.56
CA ILE A 170 -0.80 -0.90 2.01
C ILE A 170 -1.75 0.25 2.34
N GLY A 171 -1.88 1.21 1.42
CA GLY A 171 -2.67 2.41 1.64
C GLY A 171 -1.94 3.43 2.51
N ASP A 172 -2.71 4.13 3.36
CA ASP A 172 -2.26 5.36 4.01
C ASP A 172 -1.50 5.10 5.32
N GLU A 173 -0.24 4.64 5.23
CA GLU A 173 0.66 4.48 6.37
C GLU A 173 1.53 5.75 6.57
N PRO A 174 1.36 6.54 7.66
CA PRO A 174 1.97 7.85 7.83
C PRO A 174 3.49 7.91 7.65
N MET A 175 4.23 6.88 8.05
CA MET A 175 5.70 6.88 7.99
C MET A 175 6.27 6.26 6.70
N PHE A 176 5.43 5.85 5.76
CA PHE A 176 5.84 5.20 4.52
C PHE A 176 6.04 6.25 3.41
N PHE A 177 7.10 7.05 3.57
CA PHE A 177 7.50 8.04 2.58
C PHE A 177 8.97 7.90 2.21
N ILE A 178 9.28 8.33 0.98
CA ILE A 178 10.64 8.46 0.48
C ILE A 178 11.14 9.87 0.76
N THR A 179 12.34 9.96 1.30
CA THR A 179 13.00 11.23 1.63
C THR A 179 13.93 11.67 0.52
N ASN A 180 14.73 10.74 0.02
CA ASN A 180 15.70 10.96 -1.03
C ASN A 180 15.94 9.63 -1.76
N GLU A 181 16.19 9.67 -3.05
CA GLU A 181 16.50 8.49 -3.86
C GLU A 181 17.33 8.86 -5.08
N GLY A 182 18.21 7.97 -5.53
CA GLY A 182 19.03 8.26 -6.71
C GLY A 182 20.17 7.28 -6.98
N PRO A 183 20.80 7.39 -8.16
CA PRO A 183 21.94 6.57 -8.54
C PRO A 183 23.16 6.91 -7.67
N VAL A 184 23.93 5.87 -7.35
CA VAL A 184 25.20 5.97 -6.62
C VAL A 184 26.25 5.10 -7.29
N LYS A 185 27.52 5.25 -6.89
CA LYS A 185 28.59 4.41 -7.42
C LYS A 185 28.30 2.93 -7.12
N GLY A 186 28.00 2.16 -8.17
CA GLY A 186 27.74 0.72 -8.08
C GLY A 186 26.27 0.31 -7.90
N GLY A 187 25.32 1.26 -7.91
CA GLY A 187 23.89 0.93 -7.89
C GLY A 187 23.02 2.14 -7.62
N TRP A 188 21.99 1.96 -6.78
CA TRP A 188 20.99 2.98 -6.50
C TRP A 188 20.55 2.90 -5.04
N ASP A 189 20.39 4.05 -4.38
CA ASP A 189 20.05 4.13 -2.95
C ASP A 189 18.76 4.94 -2.74
N MET A 190 17.98 4.54 -1.74
CA MET A 190 16.75 5.22 -1.31
C MET A 190 16.70 5.34 0.20
N GLN A 191 16.37 6.52 0.69
CA GLN A 191 16.12 6.81 2.10
C GLN A 191 14.62 6.83 2.37
N VAL A 192 14.18 6.06 3.35
CA VAL A 192 12.76 5.88 3.69
C VAL A 192 12.47 6.26 5.14
N GLY A 193 11.27 6.78 5.36
CA GLY A 193 10.80 7.27 6.66
C GLY A 193 10.68 6.20 7.74
N SER A 194 10.58 4.92 7.38
CA SER A 194 10.38 3.79 8.30
C SER A 194 11.25 2.58 7.97
N LYS A 195 11.77 1.93 9.02
CA LYS A 195 12.45 0.62 8.90
C LYS A 195 11.55 -0.48 8.37
N ALA A 196 10.25 -0.42 8.68
CA ALA A 196 9.28 -1.42 8.25
C ALA A 196 9.10 -1.36 6.72
N MET A 197 8.96 -0.16 6.15
CA MET A 197 8.89 0.06 4.71
C MET A 197 10.09 -0.56 3.97
N ALA A 198 11.31 -0.31 4.46
CA ALA A 198 12.53 -0.89 3.89
C ALA A 198 12.49 -2.43 3.89
N ARG A 199 12.15 -3.05 5.02
CA ARG A 199 12.09 -4.51 5.14
C ARG A 199 11.01 -5.15 4.29
N MET A 200 9.83 -4.52 4.23
CA MET A 200 8.71 -5.01 3.41
C MET A 200 9.07 -4.99 1.93
N TRP A 201 9.61 -3.87 1.45
CA TRP A 201 10.03 -3.77 0.06
C TRP A 201 11.15 -4.74 -0.27
N ALA A 202 12.16 -4.88 0.60
CA ALA A 202 13.24 -5.85 0.42
C ALA A 202 12.71 -7.29 0.27
N LYS A 203 11.77 -7.71 1.12
CA LYS A 203 11.13 -9.03 1.01
C LYS A 203 10.38 -9.20 -0.30
N ARG A 204 9.64 -8.16 -0.73
CA ARG A 204 8.94 -8.15 -2.02
C ARG A 204 9.91 -8.33 -3.19
N LEU A 205 11.04 -7.62 -3.18
CA LEU A 205 12.08 -7.74 -4.20
C LEU A 205 12.65 -9.14 -4.30
N VAL A 206 12.92 -9.81 -3.17
CA VAL A 206 13.38 -11.20 -3.17
C VAL A 206 12.30 -12.15 -3.70
N ALA A 207 11.05 -11.93 -3.33
CA ALA A 207 9.95 -12.78 -3.78
C ALA A 207 9.71 -12.67 -5.30
N SER A 208 9.79 -11.46 -5.88
CA SER A 208 9.53 -11.24 -7.31
C SER A 208 10.77 -11.44 -8.19
N HIS A 209 11.95 -11.01 -7.73
CA HIS A 209 13.17 -10.96 -8.57
C HIS A 209 14.29 -11.88 -8.06
N GLY A 210 14.05 -12.65 -6.99
CA GLY A 210 15.08 -13.46 -6.36
C GLY A 210 16.18 -12.59 -5.71
N GLY A 211 17.31 -13.20 -5.37
CA GLY A 211 18.45 -12.52 -4.79
C GLY A 211 18.46 -12.55 -3.27
N ARG A 212 19.36 -11.76 -2.69
CA ARG A 212 19.64 -11.78 -1.25
C ARG A 212 19.59 -10.40 -0.63
N ILE A 213 19.21 -10.36 0.64
CA ILE A 213 19.18 -9.17 1.47
C ILE A 213 20.26 -9.28 2.55
N LYS A 214 20.94 -8.17 2.85
CA LYS A 214 21.76 -8.01 4.05
C LYS A 214 21.27 -6.79 4.82
N GLU A 215 20.94 -6.97 6.09
CA GLU A 215 20.58 -5.88 6.99
C GLU A 215 21.74 -5.52 7.91
N THR A 216 21.93 -4.22 8.15
CA THR A 216 22.83 -3.68 9.18
C THR A 216 22.15 -2.53 9.89
N SER A 217 22.40 -2.36 11.19
CA SER A 217 21.85 -1.27 11.98
C SER A 217 22.99 -0.45 12.59
N SER A 218 22.81 0.87 12.65
CA SER A 218 23.77 1.80 13.27
C SER A 218 23.06 2.70 14.26
N VAL A 219 23.67 2.98 15.40
CA VAL A 219 23.15 3.93 16.39
C VAL A 219 23.50 5.35 15.91
N VAL A 220 22.50 6.22 15.85
CA VAL A 220 22.63 7.62 15.41
C VAL A 220 22.36 8.63 16.52
N GLY A 221 21.91 8.16 17.68
CA GLY A 221 21.66 9.00 18.85
C GLY A 221 21.02 8.21 19.96
N HIS A 222 20.71 8.91 21.05
CA HIS A 222 20.09 8.35 22.23
C HIS A 222 18.94 9.27 22.66
N LYS A 223 17.77 8.71 22.93
CA LYS A 223 16.58 9.46 23.34
C LYS A 223 15.81 8.67 24.38
N ASP A 224 15.51 9.31 25.52
CA ASP A 224 14.71 8.75 26.61
C ASP A 224 15.24 7.39 27.11
N GLY A 225 16.57 7.22 27.18
CA GLY A 225 17.19 5.97 27.61
C GLY A 225 17.32 4.90 26.52
N VAL A 226 16.88 5.19 25.28
CA VAL A 226 16.84 4.23 24.17
C VAL A 226 17.68 4.71 22.98
N ASP A 227 18.46 3.79 22.41
CA ASP A 227 19.24 4.07 21.21
C ASP A 227 18.33 4.28 19.98
N VAL A 228 18.49 5.44 19.36
CA VAL A 228 17.90 5.74 18.06
C VAL A 228 18.81 5.16 17.00
N THR A 229 18.30 4.20 16.25
CA THR A 229 19.08 3.50 15.21
C THR A 229 18.56 3.77 13.80
N ARG A 230 19.45 3.71 12.81
CA ARG A 230 19.11 3.66 11.38
C ARG A 230 19.41 2.28 10.80
N LEU A 231 18.47 1.78 10.00
CA LEU A 231 18.59 0.52 9.29
C LEU A 231 19.17 0.76 7.89
N THR A 232 20.11 -0.06 7.47
CA THR A 232 20.51 -0.20 6.06
C THR A 232 20.19 -1.60 5.59
N VAL A 233 19.49 -1.68 4.47
CA VAL A 233 19.09 -2.92 3.82
C VAL A 233 19.68 -2.95 2.43
N LEU A 234 20.62 -3.87 2.22
CA LEU A 234 21.28 -4.09 0.93
C LEU A 234 20.63 -5.25 0.22
N TYR A 235 19.92 -4.96 -0.86
CA TYR A 235 19.40 -5.96 -1.78
C TYR A 235 20.39 -6.18 -2.94
N ARG A 236 20.69 -7.44 -3.24
CA ARG A 236 21.51 -7.85 -4.39
C ARG A 236 20.67 -8.69 -5.35
N LYS A 237 20.31 -8.09 -6.49
CA LYS A 237 19.62 -8.77 -7.59
C LYS A 237 20.58 -9.74 -8.31
N PRO A 238 20.16 -10.97 -8.62
CA PRO A 238 20.94 -11.89 -9.44
C PRO A 238 21.04 -11.39 -10.89
N ALA A 239 22.07 -11.87 -11.61
CA ALA A 239 22.27 -11.53 -13.03
C ALA A 239 21.26 -12.23 -13.97
N TYR A 240 20.62 -13.29 -13.48
CA TYR A 240 19.62 -14.14 -14.13
C TYR A 240 18.22 -13.94 -13.54
N ALA A 241 17.19 -14.38 -14.25
CA ALA A 241 15.78 -14.38 -13.85
C ALA A 241 15.18 -15.79 -13.92
N LEU A 242 13.92 -15.94 -13.50
CA LEU A 242 13.18 -17.18 -13.70
C LEU A 242 13.04 -17.47 -15.20
N GLY A 243 13.20 -18.73 -15.57
CA GLY A 243 13.10 -19.20 -16.95
C GLY A 243 14.39 -19.08 -17.76
N ASP A 244 15.36 -18.24 -17.34
CA ASP A 244 16.67 -18.13 -18.00
C ASP A 244 17.41 -19.46 -18.01
N VAL A 245 18.24 -19.67 -19.03
CA VAL A 245 19.21 -20.75 -19.10
C VAL A 245 20.56 -20.23 -18.63
N ILE A 246 21.14 -20.92 -17.65
CA ILE A 246 22.43 -20.59 -17.04
C ILE A 246 23.41 -21.75 -17.15
N GLY A 247 24.68 -21.42 -17.32
CA GLY A 247 25.81 -22.32 -17.16
C GLY A 247 26.31 -22.29 -15.72
N PHE A 248 26.30 -23.44 -15.05
CA PHE A 248 26.79 -23.59 -13.69
C PHE A 248 27.36 -24.99 -13.47
N ASP A 249 28.56 -25.05 -12.88
CA ASP A 249 29.27 -26.29 -12.57
C ASP A 249 29.44 -27.23 -13.79
N GLY A 250 29.78 -26.64 -14.94
CA GLY A 250 29.99 -27.37 -16.19
C GLY A 250 28.71 -27.89 -16.87
N ARG A 251 27.52 -27.58 -16.34
CA ARG A 251 26.23 -28.01 -16.89
C ARG A 251 25.31 -26.84 -17.19
N LYS A 252 24.35 -27.07 -18.09
CA LYS A 252 23.30 -26.11 -18.45
C LYS A 252 22.07 -26.37 -17.58
N TRP A 253 21.53 -25.30 -17.01
CA TRP A 253 20.39 -25.34 -16.10
C TRP A 253 19.35 -24.29 -16.48
N ARG A 254 18.08 -24.58 -16.26
CA ARG A 254 17.01 -23.59 -16.33
C ARG A 254 16.57 -23.19 -14.92
N VAL A 255 16.43 -21.88 -14.70
CA VAL A 255 16.06 -21.33 -13.40
C VAL A 255 14.55 -21.50 -13.18
N ASP A 256 14.16 -22.31 -12.19
CA ASP A 256 12.77 -22.75 -12.04
C ASP A 256 11.98 -21.92 -11.03
N THR A 257 12.52 -21.72 -9.83
CA THR A 257 11.81 -21.03 -8.75
C THR A 257 12.77 -20.39 -7.76
N TRP A 258 12.36 -19.27 -7.16
CA TRP A 258 13.04 -18.67 -6.02
C TRP A 258 12.72 -19.39 -4.71
N THR A 259 13.74 -19.69 -3.91
CA THR A 259 13.59 -20.09 -2.51
C THR A 259 14.33 -19.10 -1.62
N LYS A 260 14.23 -19.29 -0.30
CA LYS A 260 14.90 -18.44 0.69
C LYS A 260 16.43 -18.42 0.50
N ASP A 261 17.03 -19.59 0.30
CA ASP A 261 18.49 -19.76 0.31
C ASP A 261 19.13 -19.65 -1.09
N GLY A 262 18.31 -19.78 -2.14
CA GLY A 262 18.69 -19.63 -3.54
C GLY A 262 17.68 -20.25 -4.50
N PRO A 263 17.95 -20.30 -5.80
CA PRO A 263 17.01 -20.86 -6.76
C PRO A 263 17.03 -22.39 -6.76
N ILE A 264 15.88 -22.95 -7.18
CA ILE A 264 15.81 -24.31 -7.69
C ILE A 264 16.12 -24.25 -9.19
N LEU A 265 16.98 -25.16 -9.64
CA LEU A 265 17.40 -25.33 -11.01
C LEU A 265 16.87 -26.66 -11.55
N LYS A 266 16.48 -26.69 -12.82
CA LYS A 266 16.25 -27.92 -13.60
C LYS A 266 17.39 -28.12 -14.59
N ALA A 267 17.94 -29.32 -14.69
CA ALA A 267 18.92 -29.62 -15.72
C ALA A 267 18.26 -29.52 -17.11
N LEU A 268 19.03 -29.24 -18.16
CA LEU A 268 18.51 -29.26 -19.54
C LEU A 268 18.45 -30.68 -20.11
N ASP A 269 19.36 -31.55 -19.67
CA ASP A 269 19.62 -32.86 -20.29
C ASP A 269 18.89 -34.03 -19.62
N ASN A 270 18.34 -33.85 -18.42
CA ASN A 270 17.66 -34.92 -17.67
C ASN A 270 16.70 -34.38 -16.59
N LEU A 271 15.97 -35.30 -15.94
CA LEU A 271 14.99 -35.00 -14.88
C LEU A 271 15.58 -34.43 -13.57
N GLU A 272 16.88 -34.15 -13.52
CA GLU A 272 17.53 -33.68 -12.30
C GLU A 272 17.05 -32.26 -11.92
N ARG A 273 16.79 -32.11 -10.62
CA ARG A 273 16.47 -30.83 -10.00
C ARG A 273 17.39 -30.63 -8.80
N THR A 274 17.99 -29.45 -8.70
CA THR A 274 18.89 -29.13 -7.59
C THR A 274 18.62 -27.75 -7.03
N GLY A 275 18.74 -27.63 -5.71
CA GLY A 275 18.74 -26.35 -5.02
C GLY A 275 20.17 -25.85 -4.86
N THR A 276 20.42 -24.59 -5.14
CA THR A 276 21.74 -23.98 -4.96
C THR A 276 21.63 -22.68 -4.21
N THR A 277 22.73 -22.23 -3.60
CA THR A 277 22.72 -20.99 -2.80
C THR A 277 22.89 -19.76 -3.69
N TRP A 278 22.35 -18.62 -3.26
CA TRP A 278 22.62 -17.33 -3.91
C TRP A 278 24.11 -17.05 -4.11
N ARG A 279 24.94 -17.46 -3.15
CA ARG A 279 26.39 -17.23 -3.19
C ARG A 279 27.08 -18.10 -4.25
N SER A 280 26.67 -19.36 -4.38
CA SER A 280 27.23 -20.29 -5.36
C SER A 280 26.98 -19.81 -6.79
N LEU A 281 25.79 -19.26 -7.06
CA LEU A 281 25.41 -18.76 -8.38
C LEU A 281 25.88 -17.34 -8.69
N GLU A 282 26.61 -16.64 -7.83
CA GLU A 282 27.15 -15.32 -8.18
C GLU A 282 28.11 -15.37 -9.38
N LYS A 283 28.67 -16.56 -9.67
CA LYS A 283 29.59 -16.80 -10.79
C LYS A 283 28.96 -17.57 -11.95
N CYS A 284 27.65 -17.82 -11.94
CA CYS A 284 27.03 -18.49 -13.08
C CYS A 284 27.08 -17.59 -14.32
N THR A 285 27.07 -18.21 -15.49
CA THR A 285 26.98 -17.48 -16.76
C THR A 285 25.55 -17.58 -17.27
N VAL A 286 24.94 -16.48 -17.70
CA VAL A 286 23.65 -16.52 -18.39
C VAL A 286 23.93 -16.90 -19.84
N LEU A 287 23.41 -18.05 -20.27
CA LEU A 287 23.61 -18.59 -21.62
C LEU A 287 22.51 -18.10 -22.57
N SER A 288 21.27 -18.02 -22.09
CA SER A 288 20.12 -17.50 -22.85
C SER A 288 19.10 -16.92 -21.88
N ARG A 289 18.54 -15.74 -22.20
CA ARG A 289 17.51 -15.09 -21.40
C ARG A 289 16.12 -15.56 -21.81
N MET A 290 15.19 -15.61 -20.85
CA MET A 290 13.79 -15.99 -21.10
C MET A 290 13.13 -15.20 -22.23
N GLN A 291 13.47 -13.91 -22.38
CA GLN A 291 12.97 -13.03 -23.45
C GLN A 291 13.53 -13.34 -24.85
N GLU A 292 14.62 -14.11 -24.93
CA GLU A 292 15.26 -14.57 -26.17
C GLU A 292 14.74 -15.96 -26.58
N HIS A 293 13.88 -16.58 -25.75
CA HIS A 293 13.34 -17.91 -26.03
C HIS A 293 12.18 -17.82 -27.03
N HIS A 294 12.11 -18.82 -27.92
CA HIS A 294 11.02 -18.96 -28.88
C HIS A 294 10.12 -20.13 -28.49
N ILE A 295 8.82 -20.02 -28.76
CA ILE A 295 7.91 -21.16 -28.77
C ILE A 295 7.69 -21.52 -30.23
N VAL A 296 8.04 -22.74 -30.60
CA VAL A 296 7.93 -23.23 -31.99
C VAL A 296 6.93 -24.37 -32.06
N GLU A 297 6.20 -24.44 -33.17
CA GLU A 297 5.29 -25.55 -33.46
C GLU A 297 6.07 -26.79 -33.88
N ILE A 298 5.60 -27.95 -33.45
CA ILE A 298 6.17 -29.24 -33.84
C ILE A 298 5.58 -29.63 -35.20
N LEU A 299 6.43 -29.73 -36.22
CA LEU A 299 6.03 -30.16 -37.57
C LEU A 299 5.98 -31.68 -37.68
N ARG A 300 6.98 -32.33 -37.09
CA ARG A 300 7.10 -33.79 -37.01
C ARG A 300 7.80 -34.15 -35.72
N LYS A 301 7.44 -35.30 -35.15
CA LYS A 301 8.00 -35.80 -33.89
C LYS A 301 8.33 -37.28 -33.99
N ASP A 302 9.46 -37.67 -33.44
CA ASP A 302 9.80 -39.05 -33.12
C ASP A 302 10.11 -39.20 -31.61
N ASP A 303 10.55 -40.39 -31.19
CA ASP A 303 10.80 -40.70 -29.78
C ASP A 303 11.96 -39.86 -29.17
N SER A 304 12.86 -39.34 -30.00
CA SER A 304 14.11 -38.69 -29.58
C SER A 304 14.26 -37.22 -30.01
N ALA A 305 13.55 -36.81 -31.06
CA ALA A 305 13.70 -35.50 -31.69
C ALA A 305 12.40 -35.01 -32.34
N PHE A 306 12.37 -33.72 -32.66
CA PHE A 306 11.29 -33.10 -33.42
C PHE A 306 11.81 -32.10 -34.45
N ASP A 307 11.05 -31.97 -35.53
CA ASP A 307 11.29 -30.99 -36.60
C ASP A 307 10.48 -29.71 -36.32
N PHE A 308 11.11 -28.57 -36.53
CA PHE A 308 10.49 -27.25 -36.41
C PHE A 308 10.98 -26.30 -37.50
N MET A 309 10.30 -25.16 -37.64
CA MET A 309 10.72 -24.08 -38.52
C MET A 309 11.55 -23.07 -37.72
N ASP A 310 12.81 -22.86 -38.10
CA ASP A 310 13.70 -21.91 -37.43
C ASP A 310 13.11 -20.50 -37.47
N PRO A 311 12.90 -19.83 -36.31
CA PRO A 311 12.30 -18.51 -36.27
C PRO A 311 13.13 -17.39 -36.92
N HIS A 312 14.41 -17.62 -37.23
CA HIS A 312 15.27 -16.63 -37.88
C HIS A 312 15.25 -16.70 -39.40
N ASP A 313 15.30 -17.91 -39.97
CA ASP A 313 15.49 -18.12 -41.42
C ASP A 313 14.39 -18.98 -42.08
N TYR A 314 13.43 -19.47 -41.29
CA TYR A 314 12.32 -20.34 -41.72
C TYR A 314 12.76 -21.66 -42.36
N SER A 315 14.03 -22.06 -42.18
CA SER A 315 14.51 -23.38 -42.56
C SER A 315 13.97 -24.45 -41.62
N MET A 316 13.78 -25.66 -42.15
CA MET A 316 13.41 -26.81 -41.32
C MET A 316 14.66 -27.31 -40.58
N ARG A 317 14.56 -27.45 -39.26
CA ARG A 317 15.63 -27.96 -38.39
C ARG A 317 15.10 -29.02 -37.45
N THR A 318 16.00 -29.89 -36.99
CA THR A 318 15.69 -30.99 -36.07
C THR A 318 16.52 -30.82 -34.80
N ILE A 319 15.87 -30.93 -33.64
CA ILE A 319 16.54 -30.93 -32.33
C ILE A 319 15.97 -32.02 -31.42
N GLY A 320 16.74 -32.38 -30.39
CA GLY A 320 16.32 -33.39 -29.43
C GLY A 320 15.07 -32.99 -28.64
N ASN A 321 14.30 -33.98 -28.23
CA ASN A 321 13.14 -33.81 -27.36
C ASN A 321 13.60 -33.38 -25.95
N PRO A 322 12.94 -32.39 -25.31
CA PRO A 322 13.16 -32.18 -23.89
C PRO A 322 12.60 -33.36 -23.12
N TYR A 323 13.27 -33.76 -22.03
CA TYR A 323 12.94 -34.98 -21.29
C TYR A 323 11.54 -34.96 -20.64
N ASP A 324 10.90 -33.79 -20.52
CA ASP A 324 9.57 -33.60 -19.93
C ASP A 324 8.49 -33.22 -20.96
N MET A 325 8.76 -33.47 -22.25
CA MET A 325 7.82 -33.24 -23.34
C MET A 325 6.67 -34.25 -23.30
N ASP A 326 5.44 -33.74 -23.41
CA ASP A 326 4.25 -34.59 -23.47
C ASP A 326 4.12 -35.32 -24.81
N ALA A 327 3.45 -36.48 -24.80
CA ALA A 327 3.23 -37.30 -25.98
C ALA A 327 2.34 -36.60 -27.04
N ASP A 328 1.51 -35.65 -26.63
CA ASP A 328 0.61 -34.85 -27.47
C ASP A 328 1.06 -33.38 -27.61
N ALA A 329 2.29 -33.05 -27.17
CA ALA A 329 2.83 -31.70 -27.31
C ALA A 329 2.78 -31.21 -28.77
N ILE A 330 2.19 -30.04 -28.98
CA ILE A 330 2.08 -29.37 -30.29
C ILE A 330 3.11 -28.25 -30.47
N SER A 331 3.75 -27.82 -29.38
CA SER A 331 4.78 -26.78 -29.40
C SER A 331 5.82 -27.04 -28.32
N VAL A 332 7.03 -26.54 -28.54
CA VAL A 332 8.16 -26.66 -27.61
C VAL A 332 8.85 -25.31 -27.49
N ARG A 333 9.31 -24.99 -26.28
CA ARG A 333 10.17 -23.82 -26.06
C ARG A 333 11.61 -24.17 -26.42
N ILE A 334 12.24 -23.31 -27.22
CA ILE A 334 13.62 -23.46 -27.65
C ILE A 334 14.42 -22.18 -27.37
N CYS A 335 15.74 -22.30 -27.30
CA CYS A 335 16.63 -21.15 -27.29
C CYS A 335 17.91 -21.43 -28.08
N LEU A 336 18.61 -20.37 -28.47
CA LEU A 336 19.90 -20.47 -29.11
C LEU A 336 21.02 -20.37 -28.06
N ILE A 337 21.91 -21.36 -27.99
CA ILE A 337 23.09 -21.36 -27.11
C ILE A 337 24.30 -21.64 -27.98
N ASP A 338 25.27 -20.72 -27.99
CA ASP A 338 26.50 -20.82 -28.80
C ASP A 338 26.26 -21.11 -30.30
N GLY A 339 25.13 -20.64 -30.84
CA GLY A 339 24.75 -20.82 -32.25
C GLY A 339 23.99 -22.11 -32.56
N GLU A 340 23.72 -22.94 -31.55
CA GLU A 340 22.95 -24.18 -31.67
C GLU A 340 21.59 -24.06 -30.98
N TRP A 341 20.56 -24.63 -31.61
CA TRP A 341 19.21 -24.67 -31.04
C TRP A 341 19.12 -25.77 -30.00
N GLU A 342 18.55 -25.41 -28.86
CA GLU A 342 18.34 -26.31 -27.72
C GLU A 342 16.88 -26.31 -27.34
N SER A 343 16.30 -27.49 -27.15
CA SER A 343 14.96 -27.63 -26.57
C SER A 343 15.03 -27.41 -25.06
N LEU A 344 14.02 -26.76 -24.50
CA LEU A 344 14.01 -26.42 -23.08
C LEU A 344 12.96 -27.21 -22.31
N PRO A 345 13.34 -27.84 -21.17
CA PRO A 345 12.37 -28.45 -20.29
C PRO A 345 11.52 -27.37 -19.62
N ARG A 346 10.27 -27.68 -19.30
CA ARG A 346 9.32 -26.70 -18.76
C ARG A 346 9.68 -26.33 -17.32
N VAL A 347 9.57 -25.05 -16.99
CA VAL A 347 9.67 -24.54 -15.62
C VAL A 347 8.40 -23.82 -15.22
N ARG A 348 8.21 -23.51 -13.93
CA ARG A 348 6.96 -22.93 -13.42
C ARG A 348 6.53 -21.64 -14.12
N VAL A 349 7.49 -20.82 -14.55
CA VAL A 349 7.19 -19.56 -15.26
C VAL A 349 6.55 -19.79 -16.64
N ASP A 350 6.60 -21.01 -17.18
CA ASP A 350 5.89 -21.40 -18.40
C ASP A 350 4.40 -21.74 -18.16
N GLY A 351 3.92 -21.75 -16.91
CA GLY A 351 2.53 -22.07 -16.56
C GLY A 351 2.28 -23.57 -16.29
N VAL A 352 3.29 -24.32 -15.84
CA VAL A 352 3.22 -25.75 -15.49
C VAL A 352 3.04 -25.99 -14.00
#